data_AF-A0A822G923-F1
#
_entry.id   AF-A0A822G923-F1
#
_cell.length_a   1.000
_cell.length_b   1.000
_cell.length_c   1.000
_cell.angle_alpha   90.00
_cell.angle_beta   90.00
_cell.angle_gamma   90.00
#
_symmetry.space_group_name_H-M   'P 1'
#
loop_
_entity.id
_entity.type
_entity.pdbx_description
1 polymer ?
#
loop_
_entity_poly.entity_id
_entity_poly.type
_entity_poly.pdbx_seq_one_letter_code
_entity_poly.pdbx_strand_id
1 'polypeptide(L)'
;TYKCLASGFYGLRSTRSFEETLNDLIRYGGDADTNGAVCGTMYGARHGYKALPYLWLRAMPFKKWFDKKIRKCLHHLDLIDEC
;
A
#
# COMPACT_ATOMS: atom_id res chain seq x y z
N THR A 1 14.21 -15.68 6.84
CA THR A 1 14.76 -14.45 6.22
C THR A 1 13.92 -13.24 6.60
N TYR A 2 14.53 -12.12 7.01
CA TYR A 2 13.84 -10.89 7.46
C TYR A 2 13.50 -9.90 6.32
N LYS A 3 13.44 -10.36 5.06
CA LYS A 3 13.22 -9.51 3.88
C LYS A 3 11.87 -8.78 3.92
N CYS A 4 10.82 -9.43 4.42
CA CYS A 4 9.49 -8.82 4.53
C CYS A 4 9.49 -7.60 5.46
N LEU A 5 10.08 -7.73 6.65
CA LEU A 5 10.25 -6.61 7.58
C LEU A 5 11.11 -5.49 6.96
N ALA A 6 12.22 -5.84 6.33
CA ALA A 6 13.08 -4.87 5.65
C ALA A 6 12.35 -4.12 4.52
N SER A 7 11.47 -4.81 3.79
CA SER A 7 10.63 -4.23 2.73
C SER A 7 9.67 -3.18 3.29
N GLY A 8 9.10 -3.43 4.47
CA GLY A 8 8.30 -2.45 5.20
C GLY A 8 9.09 -1.19 5.54
N PHE A 9 10.30 -1.33 6.10
CA PHE A 9 11.16 -0.18 6.40
C PHE A 9 11.63 0.55 5.15
N TYR A 10 11.85 -0.17 4.06
CA TYR A 10 12.19 0.42 2.77
C TYR A 10 11.06 1.32 2.25
N GLY A 11 9.82 0.83 2.25
CA GLY A 11 8.64 1.63 1.92
C GLY A 11 8.44 2.82 2.86
N LEU A 12 8.60 2.60 4.17
CA LEU A 12 8.49 3.66 5.18
C LEU A 12 9.52 4.77 4.97
N ARG A 13 10.77 4.43 4.62
CA ARG A 13 11.86 5.40 4.45
C ARG A 13 11.91 6.03 3.07
N SER A 14 11.20 5.47 2.09
CA SER A 14 11.24 5.98 0.72
C SER A 14 10.80 7.44 0.64
N THR A 15 11.51 8.20 -0.19
CA THR A 15 11.19 9.58 -0.57
C THR A 15 10.88 9.69 -2.07
N ARG A 16 10.92 8.56 -2.78
CA ARG A 16 10.59 8.43 -4.21
C ARG A 16 9.09 8.18 -4.36
N SER A 17 8.60 8.23 -5.60
CA SER A 17 7.20 7.87 -5.87
C SER A 17 6.89 6.42 -5.47
N PHE A 18 5.60 6.12 -5.29
CA PHE A 18 5.15 4.76 -5.00
C PHE A 18 5.57 3.79 -6.11
N GLU A 19 5.45 4.22 -7.38
CA GLU A 19 5.80 3.40 -8.54
C GLU A 19 7.29 3.05 -8.55
N GLU A 20 8.16 4.05 -8.37
CA GLU A 20 9.62 3.81 -8.34
C GLU A 20 10.01 2.90 -7.18
N THR A 21 9.46 3.15 -5.99
CA THR A 21 9.76 2.38 -4.79
C THR A 21 9.35 0.92 -4.94
N LEU A 22 8.12 0.68 -5.39
CA LEU A 22 7.59 -0.67 -5.50
C LEU A 22 8.25 -1.43 -6.65
N ASN A 23 8.45 -0.80 -7.81
CA ASN A 23 9.10 -1.43 -8.96
C ASN A 23 10.57 -1.82 -8.66
N ASP A 24 11.30 -0.99 -7.91
CA ASP A 24 12.65 -1.31 -7.47
C ASP A 24 12.64 -2.55 -6.56
N LEU A 25 11.75 -2.56 -5.55
CA LEU A 25 11.65 -3.66 -4.59
C LEU A 25 11.29 -5.01 -5.22
N ILE A 26 10.27 -5.08 -6.08
CA ILE A 26 9.78 -6.35 -6.62
C ILE A 26 10.79 -7.03 -7.56
N ARG A 27 11.69 -6.25 -8.17
CA ARG A 27 12.75 -6.77 -9.06
C ARG A 27 13.79 -7.62 -8.33
N TYR A 28 13.90 -7.49 -7.00
CA TYR A 28 14.76 -8.37 -6.18
C TYR A 28 14.20 -9.79 -6.03
N GLY A 29 12.96 -10.05 -6.48
CA GLY A 29 12.35 -11.36 -6.55
C GLY A 29 12.14 -12.04 -5.19
N GLY A 30 12.02 -13.37 -5.22
CA GLY A 30 11.64 -14.18 -4.06
C GLY A 30 10.14 -14.04 -3.77
N ASP A 31 9.81 -13.79 -2.50
CA ASP A 31 8.44 -13.56 -2.02
C ASP A 31 7.99 -12.11 -2.31
N ALA A 32 7.97 -11.76 -3.60
CA ALA A 32 7.84 -10.38 -4.07
C ALA A 32 6.46 -9.78 -3.80
N ASP A 33 5.40 -10.58 -3.81
CA ASP A 33 4.03 -10.17 -3.49
C ASP A 33 3.90 -9.83 -2.01
N THR A 34 4.40 -10.67 -1.10
CA THR A 34 4.40 -10.37 0.34
C THR A 34 5.26 -9.15 0.66
N ASN A 35 6.46 -9.06 0.09
CA ASN A 35 7.36 -7.91 0.27
C ASN A 35 6.72 -6.62 -0.29
N GLY A 36 6.11 -6.70 -1.46
CA GLY A 36 5.41 -5.58 -2.10
C GLY A 36 4.21 -5.11 -1.30
N ALA A 37 3.41 -6.03 -0.75
CA ALA A 37 2.28 -5.70 0.11
C ALA A 37 2.74 -4.93 1.37
N VAL A 38 3.75 -5.44 2.08
CA VAL A 38 4.24 -4.80 3.31
C VAL A 38 4.94 -3.46 3.05
N CYS A 39 5.73 -3.37 1.97
CA CYS A 39 6.31 -2.09 1.52
C CYS A 39 5.21 -1.08 1.19
N GLY A 40 4.19 -1.49 0.43
CA GLY A 40 3.09 -0.63 0.03
C GLY A 40 2.25 -0.12 1.20
N THR A 41 1.98 -0.97 2.20
CA THR A 41 1.30 -0.59 3.43
C THR A 41 2.09 0.49 4.18
N MET A 42 3.38 0.27 4.41
CA MET A 42 4.20 1.22 5.17
C MET A 42 4.43 2.55 4.42
N TYR A 43 4.59 2.49 3.09
CA TYR A 43 4.64 3.69 2.26
C TYR A 43 3.33 4.48 2.33
N GLY A 44 2.19 3.79 2.17
CA GLY A 44 0.86 4.40 2.17
C GLY A 44 0.48 5.00 3.51
N ALA A 45 0.89 4.37 4.63
CA ALA A 45 0.72 4.92 5.96
C ALA A 45 1.46 6.25 6.16
N ARG A 46 2.64 6.41 5.56
CA ARG A 46 3.44 7.65 5.65
C ARG A 46 2.95 8.74 4.69
N HIS A 47 2.64 8.40 3.45
CA HIS A 47 2.38 9.39 2.38
C HIS A 47 0.89 9.62 2.11
N GLY A 48 0.01 8.78 2.66
CA GLY A 48 -1.44 8.83 2.47
C GLY A 48 -1.91 8.23 1.14
N TYR A 49 -3.22 7.96 1.07
CA TYR A 49 -3.85 7.32 -0.09
C TYR A 49 -3.71 8.12 -1.40
N LYS A 50 -3.67 9.46 -1.31
CA LYS A 50 -3.52 10.35 -2.48
C LYS A 50 -2.16 10.25 -3.17
N ALA A 51 -1.14 9.72 -2.49
CA ALA A 51 0.19 9.51 -3.06
C ALA A 51 0.27 8.23 -3.91
N LEU A 52 -0.77 7.39 -3.91
CA LEU A 52 -0.80 6.17 -4.71
C LEU A 52 -1.11 6.47 -6.18
N PRO A 53 -0.58 5.70 -7.13
CA PRO A 53 -0.73 5.99 -8.55
C PRO A 53 -2.19 5.80 -9.00
N TYR A 54 -2.76 6.85 -9.59
CA TYR A 54 -4.16 6.84 -10.01
C TYR A 54 -4.48 5.70 -10.99
N LEU A 55 -3.59 5.44 -11.95
CA LEU A 55 -3.80 4.39 -12.94
C LEU A 55 -3.81 2.99 -12.30
N TRP A 56 -2.98 2.76 -11.29
CA TRP A 56 -2.94 1.47 -10.58
C TRP A 56 -4.20 1.27 -9.74
N LEU A 57 -4.63 2.32 -9.02
CA LEU A 57 -5.89 2.30 -8.27
C LEU A 57 -7.11 2.05 -9.17
N ARG A 58 -7.11 2.64 -10.37
CA ARG A 58 -8.18 2.45 -11.37
C ARG A 58 -8.19 1.04 -11.95
N ALA A 59 -7.01 0.45 -12.14
CA ALA A 59 -6.86 -0.91 -12.67
C ALA A 59 -7.03 -2.00 -11.59
N MET A 60 -7.18 -1.63 -10.32
CA MET A 60 -7.23 -2.59 -9.22
C MET A 60 -8.48 -3.48 -9.29
N PRO A 61 -8.32 -4.82 -9.32
CA PRO A 61 -9.44 -5.74 -9.30
C PRO A 61 -10.32 -5.54 -8.05
N PHE A 62 -11.64 -5.65 -8.23
CA PHE A 62 -12.62 -5.59 -7.13
C PHE A 62 -12.55 -4.30 -6.27
N LYS A 63 -12.03 -3.19 -6.80
CA LYS A 63 -11.86 -1.92 -6.09
C LYS A 63 -13.10 -1.46 -5.32
N LYS A 64 -14.28 -1.51 -5.96
CA LYS A 64 -15.54 -1.11 -5.31
C LYS A 64 -15.88 -1.96 -4.08
N TRP A 65 -15.65 -3.27 -4.17
CA TRP A 65 -15.87 -4.19 -3.04
C TRP A 65 -14.87 -3.91 -1.92
N PHE A 66 -13.60 -3.71 -2.27
CA PHE A 66 -12.54 -3.43 -1.30
C PHE A 66 -12.75 -2.09 -0.59
N ASP A 67 -13.12 -1.04 -1.30
CA ASP A 67 -13.43 0.27 -0.73
C ASP A 67 -14.60 0.19 0.26
N LYS A 68 -15.62 -0.62 -0.03
CA LYS A 68 -16.73 -0.86 0.91
C LYS A 68 -16.24 -1.52 2.20
N LYS A 69 -15.30 -2.46 2.11
CA LYS A 69 -14.69 -3.10 3.28
C LYS A 69 -13.85 -2.11 4.08
N ILE A 70 -13.00 -1.32 3.42
CA ILE A 70 -12.19 -0.29 4.08
C ILE A 70 -13.08 0.71 4.81
N ARG A 71 -14.10 1.27 4.15
CA ARG A 71 -15.01 2.23 4.80
C ARG A 71 -15.70 1.63 6.01
N LYS A 72 -16.16 0.38 5.92
CA LYS A 72 -16.72 -0.32 7.08
C LYS A 72 -15.71 -0.38 8.22
N CYS A 73 -14.47 -0.78 7.95
CA CYS A 73 -13.42 -0.84 8.99
C CYS A 73 -13.14 0.55 9.58
N LEU A 74 -12.99 1.59 8.76
CA LEU A 74 -12.72 2.94 9.23
C LEU A 74 -13.86 3.50 10.10
N HIS A 75 -15.11 3.20 9.75
CA HIS A 75 -16.26 3.56 10.58
C HIS A 75 -16.23 2.83 11.93
N HIS A 76 -15.85 1.54 11.99
CA HIS A 76 -15.75 0.82 13.27
C HIS A 76 -14.57 1.30 14.14
N LEU A 77 -13.67 2.09 13.56
CA LEU A 77 -12.53 2.70 14.24
C LEU A 77 -12.76 4.19 14.55
N ASP A 78 -13.98 4.70 14.32
CA ASP A 78 -14.35 6.12 14.49
C ASP A 78 -13.43 7.10 13.73
N LEU A 79 -12.91 6.66 12.57
CA LEU A 79 -12.00 7.46 11.72
C LEU A 79 -12.73 8.20 10.58
N ILE A 80 -14.00 7.88 10.34
CA ILE A 80 -14.88 8.56 9.38
C ILE A 80 -16.32 8.54 9.93
N ASP A 81 -17.02 9.68 9.83
CA ASP A 81 -18.46 9.76 10.08
C ASP A 81 -19.27 9.40 8.81
N GLU A 82 -20.51 8.93 8.97
CA GLU A 82 -21.42 8.79 7.83
C GLU A 82 -21.73 10.17 7.23
N CYS A 83 -21.36 10.36 5.96
CA CYS A 83 -22.00 11.36 5.09
C CYS A 83 -23.18 10.70 4.36
#